data_AF-A0A9P6LJ26-F1
#
_entry.id   AF-A0A9P6LJ26-F1
#
_cell.length_a   1.000
_cell.length_b   1.000
_cell.length_c   1.000
_cell.angle_alpha   90.00
_cell.angle_beta   90.00
_cell.angle_gamma   90.00
#
_symmetry.space_group_name_H-M   'P 1'
#
loop_
_entity.id
_entity.type
_entity.pdbx_description
1 polymer ?
#
loop_
_entity_poly.entity_id
_entity_poly.type
_entity_poly.pdbx_seq_one_letter_code
_entity_poly.pdbx_strand_id
1 'polypeptide(L)'
;MSIRSLTLSLVFLASAYASAIPRQRRATAPKFSSIVVFGDSFSDNGNGSARVSNGSWPSDEYYNGRFSNGIVWSEYVAGSLSIPLYDYAVGGATTSNSLIQGYTGPKSSIAVPSVVDQSVSFLGKTTPQGEGFSTTDSAAMATPLFVLFAGANDILFNANISASQSYQALAQVETQLRDAHPTSEILTISPPDLARLPYGFFVDGVAKQQLETYTNHLGELLATSKTGAVNIDLRPLFDDFEYYAAPESYGFTALGKYGSCLVGAYGETPNVTICGDAERRVYWDEYHPTTLTHSWIAKRVLDVLSGPF
;
A
#
# COMPACT_ATOMS: atom_id res chain seq x y z
N MET A 1 98.64 -13.31 8.55
CA MET A 1 97.86 -13.86 7.42
C MET A 1 96.42 -13.40 7.62
N SER A 2 95.90 -12.65 6.66
CA SER A 2 94.64 -11.89 6.74
C SER A 2 93.42 -12.81 6.59
N ILE A 3 92.43 -12.68 7.47
CA ILE A 3 91.04 -13.09 7.21
C ILE A 3 90.15 -11.93 7.62
N ARG A 4 89.56 -11.29 6.61
CA ARG A 4 88.56 -10.21 6.75
C ARG A 4 87.20 -10.84 7.04
N SER A 5 86.58 -10.51 8.16
CA SER A 5 85.18 -10.85 8.45
C SER A 5 84.25 -9.85 7.77
N LEU A 6 83.34 -10.36 6.93
CA LEU A 6 82.35 -9.60 6.19
C LEU A 6 81.11 -9.41 7.08
N THR A 7 80.83 -8.18 7.52
CA THR A 7 79.59 -7.85 8.26
C THR A 7 78.46 -7.58 7.27
N LEU A 8 77.45 -8.45 7.27
CA LEU A 8 76.24 -8.29 6.46
C LEU A 8 75.19 -7.51 7.27
N SER A 9 74.97 -6.25 6.94
CA SER A 9 73.93 -5.43 7.56
C SER A 9 72.57 -5.72 6.91
N LEU A 10 71.67 -6.42 7.62
CA LEU A 10 70.27 -6.54 7.23
C LEU A 10 69.53 -5.23 7.52
N VAL A 11 69.03 -4.57 6.46
CA VAL A 11 68.10 -3.45 6.57
C VAL A 11 66.68 -4.02 6.61
N PHE A 12 66.02 -3.95 7.77
CA PHE A 12 64.60 -4.25 7.90
C PHE A 12 63.78 -3.04 7.42
N LEU A 13 63.17 -3.13 6.24
CA LEU A 13 62.13 -2.21 5.79
C LEU A 13 60.82 -2.55 6.51
N ALA A 14 60.47 -1.75 7.53
CA ALA A 14 59.15 -1.80 8.14
C ALA A 14 58.13 -1.12 7.22
N SER A 15 57.34 -1.92 6.51
CA SER A 15 56.17 -1.46 5.76
C SER A 15 55.06 -1.08 6.73
N ALA A 16 54.85 0.22 6.94
CA ALA A 16 53.71 0.74 7.68
C ALA A 16 52.43 0.55 6.86
N TYR A 17 51.63 -0.47 7.20
CA TYR A 17 50.26 -0.59 6.70
C TYR A 17 49.41 0.46 7.42
N ALA A 18 49.10 1.56 6.72
CA ALA A 18 48.06 2.48 7.15
C ALA A 18 46.69 1.80 6.97
N SER A 19 46.14 1.24 8.05
CA SER A 19 44.75 0.77 8.06
C SER A 19 43.83 1.95 7.80
N ALA A 20 43.18 1.97 6.63
CA ALA A 20 42.12 2.92 6.33
C ALA A 20 40.97 2.70 7.32
N ILE A 21 40.74 3.66 8.22
CA ILE A 21 39.58 3.67 9.11
C ILE A 21 38.34 3.73 8.22
N PRO A 22 37.37 2.80 8.32
CA PRO A 22 36.17 2.86 7.53
C PRO A 22 35.43 4.15 7.87
N ARG A 23 35.22 4.99 6.85
CA ARG A 23 34.45 6.23 6.95
C ARG A 23 33.02 5.83 7.32
N GLN A 24 32.63 5.95 8.59
CA GLN A 24 31.24 5.80 9.00
C GLN A 24 30.41 6.77 8.16
N ARG A 25 29.61 6.24 7.23
CA ARG A 25 28.56 7.02 6.58
C ARG A 25 27.65 7.48 7.72
N ARG A 26 27.59 8.79 7.97
CA ARG A 26 26.52 9.36 8.81
C ARG A 26 25.21 8.88 8.19
N ALA A 27 24.48 8.03 8.90
CA ALA A 27 23.11 7.71 8.53
C ALA A 27 22.35 9.04 8.59
N THR A 28 21.89 9.51 7.44
CA THR A 28 20.94 10.61 7.39
C THR A 28 19.70 10.15 8.15
N ALA A 29 19.20 10.95 9.09
CA ALA A 29 17.95 10.62 9.76
C ALA A 29 16.84 10.39 8.71
N PRO A 30 15.96 9.40 8.89
CA PRO A 30 14.83 9.21 8.00
C PRO A 30 14.02 10.49 7.88
N LYS A 31 13.53 10.82 6.68
CA LYS A 31 12.67 11.99 6.44
C LYS A 31 11.37 11.92 7.24
N PHE A 32 10.85 10.70 7.43
CA PHE A 32 9.63 10.42 8.17
C PHE A 32 9.95 9.54 9.37
N SER A 33 9.26 9.74 10.49
CA SER A 33 9.46 8.93 11.70
C SER A 33 8.63 7.64 11.68
N SER A 34 7.56 7.63 10.88
CA SER A 34 6.66 6.51 10.65
C SER A 34 5.87 6.71 9.36
N ILE A 35 5.18 5.66 8.92
CA ILE A 35 4.09 5.75 7.96
C ILE A 35 2.79 5.33 8.66
N VAL A 36 1.73 6.11 8.44
CA VAL A 36 0.38 5.87 8.97
C VAL A 36 -0.57 5.76 7.80
N VAL A 37 -1.18 4.59 7.62
CA VAL A 37 -2.04 4.27 6.47
C VAL A 37 -3.47 4.15 6.94
N PHE A 38 -4.37 4.84 6.24
CA PHE A 38 -5.82 4.68 6.36
C PHE A 38 -6.36 4.23 5.01
N GLY A 39 -7.21 3.21 5.00
CA GLY A 39 -7.65 2.65 3.75
C GLY A 39 -8.45 1.36 3.87
N ASP A 40 -8.39 0.58 2.80
CA ASP A 40 -9.15 -0.64 2.61
C ASP A 40 -8.27 -1.88 2.37
N SER A 41 -8.80 -2.87 1.64
CA SER A 41 -8.14 -4.14 1.36
C SER A 41 -6.87 -4.03 0.52
N PHE A 42 -6.70 -2.93 -0.24
CA PHE A 42 -5.43 -2.69 -0.95
C PHE A 42 -4.27 -2.40 0.00
N SER A 43 -4.55 -2.02 1.25
CA SER A 43 -3.54 -1.66 2.25
C SER A 43 -3.57 -2.54 3.49
N ASP A 44 -4.68 -3.22 3.79
CA ASP A 44 -4.83 -4.06 4.98
C ASP A 44 -3.73 -5.14 5.07
N ASN A 45 -2.84 -4.98 6.05
CA ASN A 45 -1.71 -5.87 6.31
C ASN A 45 -2.08 -7.07 7.21
N GLY A 46 -3.35 -7.45 7.26
CA GLY A 46 -3.86 -8.55 8.10
C GLY A 46 -4.16 -8.17 9.53
N ASN A 47 -4.03 -6.88 9.91
CA ASN A 47 -4.48 -6.38 11.21
C ASN A 47 -5.90 -5.77 11.19
N GLY A 48 -6.49 -5.60 10.01
CA GLY A 48 -7.86 -5.08 9.84
C GLY A 48 -8.90 -6.19 9.78
N SER A 49 -9.23 -6.66 8.58
CA SER A 49 -10.27 -7.64 8.29
C SER A 49 -10.08 -8.95 9.04
N ALA A 50 -8.85 -9.48 9.07
CA ALA A 50 -8.56 -10.70 9.82
C ALA A 50 -8.78 -10.52 11.33
N ARG A 51 -8.55 -9.33 11.88
CA ARG A 51 -8.84 -9.07 13.29
C ARG A 51 -10.35 -9.00 13.55
N VAL A 52 -11.09 -8.20 12.78
CA VAL A 52 -12.54 -8.03 12.99
C VAL A 52 -13.35 -9.28 12.65
N SER A 53 -12.81 -10.17 11.83
CA SER A 53 -13.40 -11.46 11.48
C SER A 53 -12.95 -12.63 12.38
N ASN A 54 -12.16 -12.37 13.43
CA ASN A 54 -11.53 -13.41 14.26
C ASN A 54 -10.74 -14.45 13.45
N GLY A 55 -10.04 -14.00 12.41
CA GLY A 55 -9.18 -14.80 11.53
C GLY A 55 -9.93 -15.60 10.47
N SER A 56 -11.24 -15.41 10.32
CA SER A 56 -12.05 -16.14 9.34
C SER A 56 -12.07 -15.52 7.94
N TRP A 57 -11.60 -14.27 7.81
CA TRP A 57 -11.57 -13.56 6.54
C TRP A 57 -10.43 -12.53 6.46
N PRO A 58 -9.70 -12.41 5.33
CA PRO A 58 -9.73 -13.29 4.15
C PRO A 58 -9.49 -14.77 4.50
N SER A 59 -9.92 -15.68 3.61
CA SER A 59 -9.77 -17.13 3.82
C SER A 59 -8.30 -17.56 3.77
N ASP A 60 -8.03 -18.85 4.00
CA ASP A 60 -6.66 -19.39 4.05
C ASP A 60 -5.97 -19.47 2.68
N GLU A 61 -6.69 -19.23 1.58
CA GLU A 61 -6.09 -19.00 0.28
C GLU A 61 -5.31 -17.68 0.21
N TYR A 62 -5.53 -16.75 1.14
CA TYR A 62 -4.85 -15.47 1.20
C TYR A 62 -3.66 -15.48 2.16
N TYR A 63 -2.69 -14.59 1.91
CA TYR A 63 -1.48 -14.53 2.71
C TYR A 63 -1.73 -13.84 4.05
N ASN A 64 -1.76 -14.61 5.15
CA ASN A 64 -1.75 -14.09 6.53
C ASN A 64 -2.73 -12.92 6.77
N GLY A 65 -3.95 -13.03 6.25
CA GLY A 65 -5.01 -12.02 6.41
C GLY A 65 -4.94 -10.80 5.48
N ARG A 66 -3.95 -10.71 4.57
CA ARG A 66 -3.90 -9.69 3.51
C ARG A 66 -4.84 -10.08 2.38
N PHE A 67 -5.41 -9.13 1.66
CA PHE A 67 -6.13 -9.41 0.41
C PHE A 67 -5.16 -9.59 -0.77
N SER A 68 -4.16 -10.46 -0.62
CA SER A 68 -3.17 -10.77 -1.65
C SER A 68 -2.51 -12.12 -1.36
N ASN A 69 -1.60 -12.54 -2.23
CA ASN A 69 -0.74 -13.73 -2.04
C ASN A 69 0.60 -13.42 -1.37
N GLY A 70 0.75 -12.24 -0.78
CA GLY A 70 1.95 -11.83 -0.05
C GLY A 70 1.73 -10.53 0.72
N ILE A 71 2.83 -9.90 1.13
CA ILE A 71 2.77 -8.58 1.77
C ILE A 71 2.27 -7.51 0.80
N VAL A 72 1.65 -6.47 1.36
CA VAL A 72 1.05 -5.36 0.58
C VAL A 72 2.01 -4.17 0.46
N TRP A 73 1.62 -3.19 -0.37
CA TRP A 73 2.51 -2.08 -0.76
C TRP A 73 3.03 -1.29 0.45
N SER A 74 2.20 -1.09 1.48
CA SER A 74 2.54 -0.32 2.68
C SER A 74 3.69 -0.97 3.46
N GLU A 75 3.71 -2.30 3.52
CA GLU A 75 4.75 -3.11 4.14
C GLU A 75 6.09 -2.96 3.38
N TYR A 76 6.07 -2.99 2.05
CA TYR A 76 7.26 -2.75 1.22
C TYR A 76 7.83 -1.34 1.40
N VAL A 77 6.98 -0.31 1.44
CA VAL A 77 7.41 1.10 1.62
C VAL A 77 8.05 1.27 3.00
N ALA A 78 7.38 0.81 4.06
CA ALA A 78 7.89 0.91 5.42
C ALA A 78 9.23 0.17 5.60
N GLY A 79 9.34 -1.04 5.04
CA GLY A 79 10.58 -1.82 5.04
C GLY A 79 11.72 -1.11 4.30
N SER A 80 11.43 -0.54 3.12
CA SER A 80 12.42 0.18 2.31
C SER A 80 12.93 1.45 2.99
N LEU A 81 12.07 2.15 3.73
CA LEU A 81 12.43 3.33 4.50
C LEU A 81 13.01 2.98 5.89
N SER A 82 12.88 1.73 6.33
CA SER A 82 13.26 1.26 7.67
C SER A 82 12.58 2.07 8.79
N ILE A 83 11.28 2.32 8.63
CA ILE A 83 10.45 3.07 9.59
C ILE A 83 9.23 2.23 10.01
N PRO A 84 8.65 2.47 11.20
CA PRO A 84 7.47 1.75 11.65
C PRO A 84 6.24 2.07 10.78
N LEU A 85 5.40 1.05 10.57
CA LEU A 85 4.11 1.11 9.87
C LEU A 85 2.96 1.01 10.88
N TYR A 86 2.07 2.00 10.85
CA TYR A 86 0.79 1.99 11.55
C TYR A 86 -0.32 1.87 10.52
N ASP A 87 -0.76 0.64 10.26
CA ASP A 87 -1.74 0.34 9.22
C ASP A 87 -3.13 0.19 9.82
N TYR A 88 -3.96 1.22 9.67
CA TYR A 88 -5.35 1.22 10.13
C TYR A 88 -6.33 0.67 9.08
N ALA A 89 -5.83 0.29 7.90
CA ALA A 89 -6.69 -0.14 6.82
C ALA A 89 -7.44 -1.43 7.18
N VAL A 90 -8.71 -1.49 6.77
CA VAL A 90 -9.58 -2.66 6.97
C VAL A 90 -10.21 -3.01 5.64
N GLY A 91 -10.04 -4.24 5.18
CA GLY A 91 -10.68 -4.70 3.95
C GLY A 91 -12.17 -4.45 3.90
N GLY A 92 -12.64 -3.86 2.80
CA GLY A 92 -14.03 -3.44 2.62
C GLY A 92 -14.39 -2.09 3.25
N ALA A 93 -13.43 -1.36 3.83
CA ALA A 93 -13.67 -0.01 4.31
C ALA A 93 -14.04 0.94 3.17
N THR A 94 -15.04 1.79 3.42
CA THR A 94 -15.45 2.90 2.57
C THR A 94 -14.80 4.19 3.05
N THR A 95 -14.91 5.28 2.30
CA THR A 95 -14.40 6.59 2.75
C THR A 95 -15.12 7.08 4.01
N SER A 96 -16.45 6.87 4.08
CA SER A 96 -17.28 7.20 5.23
C SER A 96 -18.50 6.27 5.36
N ASN A 97 -18.67 5.71 6.56
CA ASN A 97 -19.86 4.91 6.88
C ASN A 97 -21.17 5.73 6.92
N SER A 98 -21.08 7.06 7.00
CA SER A 98 -22.26 7.93 6.87
C SER A 98 -22.74 8.10 5.42
N LEU A 99 -21.86 7.84 4.45
CA LEU A 99 -22.21 7.81 3.02
C LEU A 99 -22.71 6.41 2.65
N ILE A 100 -21.90 5.40 2.98
CA ILE A 100 -22.21 3.99 2.72
C ILE A 100 -21.39 3.12 3.68
N GLN A 101 -22.08 2.22 4.39
CA GLN A 101 -21.43 1.30 5.33
C GLN A 101 -20.55 0.30 4.57
N GLY A 102 -19.27 0.23 4.93
CA GLY A 102 -18.34 -0.79 4.43
C GLY A 102 -18.54 -2.14 5.12
N TYR A 103 -18.28 -3.23 4.40
CA TYR A 103 -18.38 -4.58 4.93
C TYR A 103 -17.22 -5.48 4.51
N THR A 104 -16.89 -6.44 5.37
CA THR A 104 -15.93 -7.52 5.14
C THR A 104 -16.53 -8.86 5.52
N GLY A 105 -15.73 -9.92 5.51
CA GLY A 105 -16.14 -11.25 5.93
C GLY A 105 -16.78 -12.06 4.80
N PRO A 106 -17.05 -13.36 5.05
CA PRO A 106 -17.73 -14.20 4.08
C PRO A 106 -19.09 -13.58 3.74
N LYS A 107 -19.36 -13.35 2.45
CA LYS A 107 -20.59 -12.70 1.95
C LYS A 107 -20.78 -11.24 2.38
N SER A 108 -19.70 -10.54 2.76
CA SER A 108 -19.73 -9.11 3.12
C SER A 108 -20.72 -8.81 4.26
N SER A 109 -20.68 -9.59 5.34
CA SER A 109 -21.64 -9.49 6.45
C SER A 109 -21.10 -8.81 7.72
N ILE A 110 -19.81 -8.49 7.78
CA ILE A 110 -19.16 -7.92 8.96
C ILE A 110 -18.93 -6.43 8.69
N ALA A 111 -19.63 -5.55 9.40
CA ALA A 111 -19.44 -4.10 9.26
C ALA A 111 -18.01 -3.70 9.70
N VAL A 112 -17.39 -2.78 8.96
CA VAL A 112 -16.01 -2.32 9.22
C VAL A 112 -15.92 -0.81 9.41
N PRO A 113 -14.91 -0.30 10.13
CA PRO A 113 -14.66 1.13 10.23
C PRO A 113 -14.28 1.71 8.87
N SER A 114 -14.88 2.85 8.52
CA SER A 114 -14.53 3.64 7.34
C SER A 114 -13.23 4.41 7.55
N VAL A 115 -12.66 5.02 6.50
CA VAL A 115 -11.46 5.86 6.62
C VAL A 115 -11.65 7.01 7.62
N VAL A 116 -12.84 7.61 7.68
CA VAL A 116 -13.18 8.60 8.72
C VAL A 116 -13.12 8.00 10.13
N ASP A 117 -13.61 6.78 10.34
CA ASP A 117 -13.56 6.13 11.66
C ASP A 117 -12.12 5.74 12.04
N GLN A 118 -11.33 5.28 11.05
CA GLN A 118 -9.92 4.94 11.23
C GLN A 118 -9.09 6.18 11.63
N SER A 119 -9.33 7.34 11.00
CA SER A 119 -8.63 8.58 11.37
C SER A 119 -9.03 9.07 12.76
N VAL A 120 -10.31 8.94 13.14
CA VAL A 120 -10.79 9.25 14.49
C VAL A 120 -10.11 8.35 15.53
N SER A 121 -9.96 7.05 15.26
CA SER A 121 -9.24 6.12 16.13
C SER A 121 -7.78 6.55 16.35
N PHE A 122 -7.09 6.89 15.26
CA PHE A 122 -5.73 7.40 15.30
C PHE A 122 -5.61 8.71 16.10
N LEU A 123 -6.45 9.71 15.81
CA LEU A 123 -6.44 11.00 16.52
C LEU A 123 -6.83 10.85 17.99
N GLY A 124 -7.63 9.83 18.31
CA GLY A 124 -7.92 9.37 19.67
C GLY A 124 -6.77 8.62 20.35
N LYS A 125 -5.59 8.53 19.70
CA LYS A 125 -4.38 7.84 20.18
C LYS A 125 -4.59 6.35 20.45
N THR A 126 -5.33 5.69 19.56
CA THR A 126 -5.51 4.23 19.56
C THR A 126 -4.69 3.63 18.42
N THR A 127 -3.86 2.62 18.68
CA THR A 127 -3.06 1.89 17.69
C THR A 127 -3.96 1.07 16.76
N PRO A 128 -3.45 0.59 15.61
CA PRO A 128 -4.22 -0.30 14.75
C PRO A 128 -4.74 -1.57 15.44
N GLN A 129 -4.03 -2.05 16.46
CA GLN A 129 -4.41 -3.22 17.25
C GLN A 129 -5.54 -2.92 18.24
N GLY A 130 -5.94 -1.66 18.40
CA GLY A 130 -6.96 -1.21 19.35
C GLY A 130 -6.43 -0.85 20.73
N GLU A 131 -5.11 -0.71 20.89
CA GLU A 131 -4.46 -0.38 22.16
C GLU A 131 -4.22 1.13 22.28
N GLY A 132 -4.12 1.68 23.48
CA GLY A 132 -3.71 3.08 23.65
C GLY A 132 -2.24 3.30 23.26
N PHE A 133 -1.91 4.48 22.70
CA PHE A 133 -0.53 4.82 22.35
C PHE A 133 0.40 4.76 23.57
N SER A 134 1.48 4.00 23.42
CA SER A 134 2.62 3.99 24.32
C SER A 134 3.52 5.22 24.10
N THR A 135 4.58 5.31 24.91
CA THR A 135 5.66 6.29 24.71
C THR A 135 6.40 6.09 23.39
N THR A 136 6.55 4.84 22.94
CA THR A 136 7.19 4.51 21.66
C THR A 136 6.32 4.92 20.49
N ASP A 137 5.00 4.69 20.59
CA ASP A 137 4.05 5.11 19.56
C ASP A 137 4.01 6.63 19.43
N SER A 138 3.98 7.32 20.57
CA SER A 138 4.03 8.78 20.60
C SER A 138 5.31 9.33 19.97
N ALA A 139 6.46 8.66 20.16
CA ALA A 139 7.72 9.06 19.54
C ALA A 139 7.73 8.81 18.02
N ALA A 140 7.07 7.74 17.55
CA ALA A 140 6.93 7.46 16.12
C ALA A 140 6.08 8.53 15.39
N MET A 141 5.23 9.27 16.11
CA MET A 141 4.40 10.34 15.56
C MET A 141 5.06 11.72 15.51
N ALA A 142 6.39 11.82 15.65
CA ALA A 142 7.11 13.10 15.57
C ALA A 142 6.93 13.80 14.21
N THR A 143 7.02 13.04 13.11
CA THR A 143 6.88 13.47 11.72
C THR A 143 6.36 12.31 10.86
N PRO A 144 5.12 11.83 11.08
CA PRO A 144 4.55 10.75 10.31
C PRO A 144 4.33 11.16 8.84
N LEU A 145 4.42 10.19 7.94
CA LEU A 145 3.81 10.26 6.62
C LEU A 145 2.40 9.68 6.71
N PHE A 146 1.36 10.49 6.45
CA PHE A 146 -0.01 10.00 6.35
C PHE A 146 -0.31 9.54 4.92
N VAL A 147 -1.02 8.43 4.77
CA VAL A 147 -1.49 7.95 3.47
C VAL A 147 -2.97 7.61 3.54
N LEU A 148 -3.76 8.17 2.64
CA LEU A 148 -5.16 7.82 2.41
C LEU A 148 -5.28 7.04 1.11
N PHE A 149 -5.71 5.78 1.19
CA PHE A 149 -5.98 4.96 0.02
C PHE A 149 -7.32 4.23 0.16
N ALA A 150 -8.38 4.86 -0.37
CA ALA A 150 -9.75 4.35 -0.35
C ALA A 150 -10.61 5.01 -1.43
N GLY A 151 -11.87 4.57 -1.53
CA GLY A 151 -12.88 5.07 -2.45
C GLY A 151 -13.45 3.99 -3.36
N ALA A 152 -12.68 2.93 -3.63
CA ALA A 152 -13.14 1.83 -4.46
C ALA A 152 -14.42 1.19 -3.92
N ASN A 153 -14.44 0.90 -2.62
CA ASN A 153 -15.59 0.28 -1.97
C ASN A 153 -16.87 1.14 -1.99
N ASP A 154 -16.76 2.48 -2.05
CA ASP A 154 -17.92 3.36 -2.01
C ASP A 154 -18.87 3.09 -3.17
N ILE A 155 -18.33 3.04 -4.40
CA ILE A 155 -19.10 2.74 -5.60
C ILE A 155 -19.41 1.26 -5.73
N LEU A 156 -18.50 0.37 -5.29
CA LEU A 156 -18.73 -1.08 -5.34
C LEU A 156 -19.89 -1.52 -4.43
N PHE A 157 -20.08 -0.86 -3.28
CA PHE A 157 -21.23 -1.11 -2.40
C PHE A 157 -22.48 -0.35 -2.85
N ASN A 158 -22.35 0.81 -3.50
CA ASN A 158 -23.49 1.56 -3.99
C ASN A 158 -23.13 2.41 -5.23
N ALA A 159 -23.62 1.97 -6.40
CA ALA A 159 -23.39 2.62 -7.69
C ALA A 159 -23.91 4.07 -7.79
N ASN A 160 -24.70 4.54 -6.83
CA ASN A 160 -25.19 5.93 -6.79
C ASN A 160 -24.25 6.90 -6.04
N ILE A 161 -23.19 6.40 -5.39
CA ILE A 161 -22.22 7.27 -4.73
C ILE A 161 -21.33 7.93 -5.78
N SER A 162 -21.26 9.25 -5.73
CA SER A 162 -20.42 10.04 -6.63
C SER A 162 -18.99 10.16 -6.11
N ALA A 163 -18.03 10.28 -7.02
CA ALA A 163 -16.62 10.54 -6.70
C ALA A 163 -16.44 11.78 -5.80
N SER A 164 -17.27 12.81 -6.00
CA SER A 164 -17.23 14.03 -5.21
C SER A 164 -17.60 13.81 -3.75
N GLN A 165 -18.54 12.91 -3.44
CA GLN A 165 -18.89 12.57 -2.05
C GLN A 165 -17.74 11.84 -1.36
N SER A 166 -17.15 10.85 -2.04
CA SER A 166 -15.98 10.12 -1.53
C SER A 166 -14.78 11.04 -1.32
N TYR A 167 -14.50 11.93 -2.28
CA TYR A 167 -13.47 12.96 -2.15
C TYR A 167 -13.71 13.89 -0.95
N GLN A 168 -14.95 14.35 -0.73
CA GLN A 168 -15.27 15.21 0.42
C GLN A 168 -14.98 14.54 1.76
N ALA A 169 -15.27 13.24 1.90
CA ALA A 169 -14.93 12.47 3.09
C ALA A 169 -13.39 12.37 3.29
N LEU A 170 -12.64 12.10 2.23
CA LEU A 170 -11.17 12.07 2.29
C LEU A 170 -10.59 13.45 2.64
N ALA A 171 -11.05 14.52 1.99
CA ALA A 171 -10.60 15.89 2.26
C ALA A 171 -10.91 16.34 3.71
N GLN A 172 -12.01 15.86 4.29
CA GLN A 172 -12.29 16.07 5.71
C GLN A 172 -11.23 15.41 6.59
N VAL A 173 -10.87 14.16 6.31
CA VAL A 173 -9.82 13.44 7.05
C VAL A 173 -8.47 14.15 6.91
N GLU A 174 -8.10 14.57 5.69
CA GLU A 174 -6.87 15.34 5.47
C GLU A 174 -6.82 16.62 6.31
N THR A 175 -7.94 17.35 6.38
CA THR A 175 -8.04 18.58 7.18
C THR A 175 -7.80 18.29 8.67
N GLN A 176 -8.46 17.25 9.20
CA GLN A 176 -8.29 16.85 10.61
C GLN A 176 -6.85 16.41 10.92
N LEU A 177 -6.21 15.67 10.01
CA LEU A 177 -4.82 15.25 10.15
C LEU A 177 -3.89 16.46 10.13
N ARG A 178 -4.10 17.43 9.24
CA ARG A 178 -3.29 18.67 9.19
C ARG A 178 -3.47 19.53 10.44
N ASP A 179 -4.69 19.65 10.96
CA ASP A 179 -4.96 20.40 12.18
C ASP A 179 -4.22 19.81 13.38
N ALA A 180 -4.14 18.47 13.46
CA ALA A 180 -3.43 17.76 14.53
C ALA A 180 -1.91 17.66 14.30
N HIS A 181 -1.47 17.58 13.04
CA HIS A 181 -0.09 17.34 12.63
C HIS A 181 0.33 18.27 11.48
N PRO A 182 0.47 19.58 11.74
CA PRO A 182 0.62 20.60 10.70
C PRO A 182 1.92 20.52 9.88
N THR A 183 2.93 19.80 10.39
CA THR A 183 4.23 19.60 9.72
C THR A 183 4.37 18.25 9.05
N SER A 184 3.32 17.40 9.10
CA SER A 184 3.35 16.07 8.51
C SER A 184 2.88 16.10 7.06
N GLU A 185 3.52 15.28 6.24
CA GLU A 185 3.15 15.11 4.84
C GLU A 185 1.95 14.17 4.71
N ILE A 186 1.11 14.44 3.71
CA ILE A 186 -0.07 13.62 3.39
C ILE A 186 0.00 13.18 1.93
N LEU A 187 -0.11 11.88 1.72
CA LEU A 187 -0.33 11.26 0.42
C LEU A 187 -1.78 10.82 0.29
N THR A 188 -2.28 10.95 -0.93
CA THR A 188 -3.45 10.21 -1.38
C THR A 188 -3.05 9.25 -2.49
N ILE A 189 -3.74 8.12 -2.58
CA ILE A 189 -3.55 7.17 -3.67
C ILE A 189 -4.90 6.97 -4.35
N SER A 190 -4.97 7.29 -5.65
CA SER A 190 -6.13 7.00 -6.47
C SER A 190 -6.10 5.52 -6.88
N PRO A 191 -7.22 4.79 -6.80
CA PRO A 191 -7.26 3.38 -7.21
C PRO A 191 -7.01 3.23 -8.72
N PRO A 192 -6.63 2.02 -9.18
CA PRO A 192 -6.65 1.71 -10.60
C PRO A 192 -8.08 1.81 -11.15
N ASP A 193 -8.23 1.84 -12.48
CA ASP A 193 -9.55 1.83 -13.11
C ASP A 193 -10.36 0.61 -12.66
N LEU A 194 -11.41 0.86 -11.87
CA LEU A 194 -12.24 -0.18 -11.29
C LEU A 194 -13.00 -0.99 -12.35
N ALA A 195 -13.22 -0.42 -13.54
CA ALA A 195 -13.85 -1.12 -14.65
C ALA A 195 -12.92 -2.19 -15.28
N ARG A 196 -11.61 -2.09 -15.02
CA ARG A 196 -10.57 -2.98 -15.55
C ARG A 196 -10.10 -4.05 -14.56
N LEU A 197 -10.60 -4.01 -13.31
CA LEU A 197 -10.43 -5.15 -12.40
C LEU A 197 -11.01 -6.42 -13.03
N PRO A 198 -10.51 -7.63 -12.68
CA PRO A 198 -11.10 -8.87 -13.18
C PRO A 198 -12.60 -9.01 -12.86
N TYR A 199 -13.07 -8.42 -11.75
CA TYR A 199 -14.49 -8.24 -11.42
C TYR A 199 -15.32 -7.62 -12.55
N GLY A 200 -14.70 -6.75 -13.35
CA GLY A 200 -15.29 -6.18 -14.56
C GLY A 200 -15.83 -7.24 -15.52
N PHE A 201 -15.29 -8.46 -15.53
CA PHE A 201 -15.83 -9.56 -16.34
C PHE A 201 -17.29 -9.92 -15.99
N PHE A 202 -17.71 -9.70 -14.75
CA PHE A 202 -18.99 -10.15 -14.20
C PHE A 202 -20.10 -9.09 -14.22
N VAL A 203 -19.79 -7.87 -14.64
CA VAL A 203 -20.75 -6.76 -14.67
C VAL A 203 -21.04 -6.29 -16.09
N ASP A 204 -22.22 -5.69 -16.29
CA ASP A 204 -22.65 -5.19 -17.59
C ASP A 204 -21.91 -3.90 -18.01
N GLY A 205 -22.12 -3.47 -19.26
CA GLY A 205 -21.44 -2.30 -19.81
C GLY A 205 -21.80 -0.99 -19.11
N VAL A 206 -23.00 -0.89 -18.51
CA VAL A 206 -23.42 0.32 -17.78
C VAL A 206 -22.65 0.41 -16.47
N ALA A 207 -22.57 -0.68 -15.73
CA ALA A 207 -21.79 -0.77 -14.49
C ALA A 207 -20.30 -0.47 -14.75
N LYS A 208 -19.72 -1.00 -15.84
CA LYS A 208 -18.33 -0.66 -16.25
C LYS A 208 -18.16 0.84 -16.47
N GLN A 209 -19.04 1.46 -17.25
CA GLN A 209 -18.96 2.88 -17.51
C GLN A 209 -19.07 3.71 -16.23
N GLN A 210 -19.92 3.29 -15.28
CA GLN A 210 -20.05 3.95 -13.98
C GLN A 210 -18.77 3.83 -13.15
N LEU A 211 -18.17 2.63 -13.09
CA LEU A 211 -16.91 2.39 -12.40
C LEU A 211 -15.76 3.23 -12.98
N GLU A 212 -15.61 3.24 -14.31
CA GLU A 212 -14.60 4.04 -15.01
C GLU A 212 -14.82 5.54 -14.74
N THR A 213 -16.06 6.02 -14.90
CA THR A 213 -16.40 7.44 -14.70
C THR A 213 -16.12 7.90 -13.27
N TYR A 214 -16.53 7.08 -12.29
CA TYR A 214 -16.26 7.35 -10.87
C TYR A 214 -14.75 7.39 -10.60
N THR A 215 -14.02 6.37 -11.06
CA THR A 215 -12.58 6.26 -10.81
C THR A 215 -11.83 7.43 -11.42
N ASN A 216 -12.21 7.81 -12.65
CA ASN A 216 -11.58 8.93 -13.33
C ASN A 216 -11.82 10.25 -12.61
N HIS A 217 -13.06 10.52 -12.24
CA HIS A 217 -13.42 11.74 -11.53
C HIS A 217 -12.80 11.80 -10.12
N LEU A 218 -12.72 10.68 -9.39
CA LEU A 218 -12.07 10.65 -8.07
C LEU A 218 -10.58 10.99 -8.20
N GLY A 219 -9.89 10.38 -9.17
CA GLY A 219 -8.47 10.67 -9.42
C GLY A 219 -8.22 12.13 -9.82
N GLU A 220 -9.10 12.74 -10.61
CA GLU A 220 -9.03 14.17 -10.96
C GLU A 220 -9.21 15.09 -9.74
N LEU A 221 -10.17 14.78 -8.87
CA LEU A 221 -10.41 15.55 -7.64
C LEU A 221 -9.21 15.46 -6.69
N LEU A 222 -8.65 14.25 -6.50
CA LEU A 222 -7.46 14.05 -5.67
C LEU A 222 -6.23 14.74 -6.25
N ALA A 223 -6.03 14.67 -7.57
CA ALA A 223 -4.89 15.31 -8.24
C ALA A 223 -4.95 16.84 -8.22
N THR A 224 -6.16 17.42 -8.22
CA THR A 224 -6.37 18.87 -8.19
C THR A 224 -6.64 19.42 -6.78
N SER A 225 -6.50 18.57 -5.76
CA SER A 225 -6.73 18.95 -4.37
C SER A 225 -5.84 20.12 -3.96
N LYS A 226 -6.46 21.13 -3.36
CA LYS A 226 -5.77 22.33 -2.84
C LYS A 226 -5.36 22.19 -1.37
N THR A 227 -5.66 21.05 -0.76
CA THR A 227 -5.30 20.76 0.64
C THR A 227 -3.79 20.54 0.81
N GLY A 228 -3.03 20.43 -0.29
CA GLY A 228 -1.59 20.22 -0.28
C GLY A 228 -1.16 18.76 -0.13
N ALA A 229 -2.10 17.81 -0.20
CA ALA A 229 -1.75 16.39 -0.31
C ALA A 229 -1.18 16.09 -1.71
N VAL A 230 -0.21 15.19 -1.78
CA VAL A 230 0.33 14.71 -3.06
C VAL A 230 -0.40 13.44 -3.45
N ASN A 231 -1.07 13.46 -4.61
CA ASN A 231 -1.79 12.30 -5.12
C ASN A 231 -0.90 11.40 -5.98
N ILE A 232 -0.98 10.10 -5.74
CA ILE A 232 -0.40 9.04 -6.56
C ILE A 232 -1.52 8.39 -7.35
N ASP A 233 -1.53 8.61 -8.65
CA ASP A 233 -2.50 7.99 -9.54
C ASP A 233 -2.01 6.62 -10.02
N LEU A 234 -2.74 5.56 -9.67
CA LEU A 234 -2.41 4.19 -10.07
C LEU A 234 -2.97 3.80 -11.44
N ARG A 235 -3.89 4.56 -12.04
CA ARG A 235 -4.46 4.21 -13.35
C ARG A 235 -3.37 3.99 -14.41
N PRO A 236 -2.40 4.90 -14.63
CA PRO A 236 -1.36 4.68 -15.64
C PRO A 236 -0.47 3.47 -15.35
N LEU A 237 -0.22 3.18 -14.06
CA LEU A 237 0.59 2.02 -13.68
C LEU A 237 -0.13 0.71 -14.04
N PHE A 238 -1.44 0.64 -13.80
CA PHE A 238 -2.23 -0.55 -14.14
C PHE A 238 -2.50 -0.64 -15.65
N ASP A 239 -2.65 0.49 -16.35
CA ASP A 239 -2.74 0.51 -17.82
C ASP A 239 -1.52 -0.13 -18.49
N ASP A 240 -0.33 0.03 -17.90
CA ASP A 240 0.91 -0.57 -18.37
C ASP A 240 0.98 -2.11 -18.20
N PHE A 241 0.17 -2.67 -17.29
CA PHE A 241 0.10 -4.11 -17.03
C PHE A 241 -0.84 -4.86 -17.98
N GLU A 242 -1.49 -4.15 -18.87
CA GLU A 242 -2.60 -4.67 -19.67
C GLU A 242 -2.13 -5.42 -20.91
N TYR A 243 -3.01 -6.26 -21.46
CA TYR A 243 -2.65 -7.21 -22.52
C TYR A 243 -1.96 -6.59 -23.75
N TYR A 244 -2.37 -5.39 -24.15
CA TYR A 244 -1.80 -4.68 -25.29
C TYR A 244 -0.69 -3.67 -24.92
N ALA A 245 -0.35 -3.56 -23.64
CA ALA A 245 0.73 -2.72 -23.14
C ALA A 245 2.06 -3.51 -23.11
N ALA A 246 2.78 -3.48 -21.98
CA ALA A 246 4.05 -4.20 -21.84
C ALA A 246 4.17 -4.92 -20.47
N PRO A 247 3.22 -5.81 -20.11
CA PRO A 247 3.22 -6.49 -18.81
C PRO A 247 4.53 -7.23 -18.51
N GLU A 248 5.21 -7.73 -19.54
CA GLU A 248 6.47 -8.45 -19.41
C GLU A 248 7.61 -7.59 -18.87
N SER A 249 7.61 -6.26 -19.10
CA SER A 249 8.62 -5.37 -18.50
C SER A 249 8.47 -5.24 -16.99
N TYR A 250 7.31 -5.62 -16.46
CA TYR A 250 6.98 -5.62 -15.05
C TYR A 250 7.05 -7.03 -14.43
N GLY A 251 7.42 -8.04 -15.22
CA GLY A 251 7.50 -9.44 -14.80
C GLY A 251 6.18 -10.21 -14.89
N PHE A 252 5.13 -9.60 -15.46
CA PHE A 252 3.85 -10.26 -15.65
C PHE A 252 3.79 -11.03 -16.97
N THR A 253 2.97 -12.09 -17.00
CA THR A 253 2.53 -12.70 -18.25
C THR A 253 1.36 -11.88 -18.79
N ALA A 254 1.28 -11.66 -20.11
CA ALA A 254 0.13 -11.03 -20.74
C ALA A 254 -1.20 -11.66 -20.29
N LEU A 255 -2.12 -10.82 -19.82
CA LEU A 255 -3.41 -11.23 -19.26
C LEU A 255 -4.25 -11.98 -20.29
N GLY A 256 -4.69 -13.21 -19.96
CA GLY A 256 -5.70 -13.93 -20.75
C GLY A 256 -7.10 -13.31 -20.61
N LYS A 257 -8.12 -13.95 -21.19
CA LYS A 257 -9.54 -13.51 -21.08
C LYS A 257 -10.04 -13.42 -19.63
N TYR A 258 -9.39 -14.14 -18.71
CA TYR A 258 -9.66 -14.17 -17.28
C TYR A 258 -8.37 -13.80 -16.54
N GLY A 259 -8.44 -12.79 -15.65
CA GLY A 259 -7.27 -12.01 -15.23
C GLY A 259 -6.71 -12.29 -13.84
N SER A 260 -7.47 -12.95 -12.97
CA SER A 260 -7.10 -13.28 -11.59
C SER A 260 -6.49 -14.68 -11.46
N CYS A 261 -5.78 -14.93 -10.37
CA CYS A 261 -5.17 -16.23 -10.07
C CYS A 261 -6.07 -17.12 -9.20
N LEU A 262 -6.61 -16.54 -8.12
CA LEU A 262 -7.61 -17.08 -7.23
C LEU A 262 -8.99 -16.74 -7.77
N VAL A 263 -9.79 -17.77 -8.01
CA VAL A 263 -11.11 -17.69 -8.61
C VAL A 263 -12.11 -18.46 -7.77
N GLY A 264 -13.33 -17.95 -7.63
CA GLY A 264 -14.41 -18.53 -6.85
C GLY A 264 -14.45 -18.06 -5.39
N ALA A 265 -13.51 -17.21 -4.95
CA ALA A 265 -13.42 -16.73 -3.58
C ALA A 265 -14.65 -15.89 -3.15
N TYR A 266 -15.35 -15.29 -4.12
CA TYR A 266 -16.55 -14.48 -3.92
C TYR A 266 -17.82 -15.15 -4.47
N GLY A 267 -17.75 -16.42 -4.86
CA GLY A 267 -18.87 -17.18 -5.44
C GLY A 267 -19.16 -16.88 -6.92
N GLU A 268 -18.24 -16.20 -7.59
CA GLU A 268 -18.28 -15.88 -9.03
C GLU A 268 -18.16 -17.12 -9.92
N THR A 269 -17.59 -18.22 -9.38
CA THR A 269 -17.60 -19.55 -10.02
C THR A 269 -17.96 -20.66 -9.01
N PRO A 270 -18.37 -21.86 -9.46
CA PRO A 270 -18.77 -22.95 -8.56
C PRO A 270 -17.65 -23.53 -7.70
N ASN A 271 -16.38 -23.36 -8.09
CA ASN A 271 -15.23 -23.97 -7.43
C ASN A 271 -14.17 -22.91 -7.12
N VAL A 272 -13.55 -23.02 -5.95
CA VAL A 272 -12.36 -22.23 -5.64
C VAL A 272 -11.15 -22.85 -6.32
N THR A 273 -10.42 -22.08 -7.12
CA THR A 273 -9.20 -22.53 -7.82
C THR A 273 -8.10 -21.49 -7.75
N ILE A 274 -6.84 -21.94 -7.75
CA ILE A 274 -5.65 -21.10 -7.76
C ILE A 274 -4.80 -21.46 -8.99
N CYS A 275 -4.33 -20.45 -9.72
CA CYS A 275 -3.46 -20.63 -10.87
C CYS A 275 -2.06 -21.14 -10.49
N GLY A 276 -1.36 -21.78 -11.43
CA GLY A 276 -0.02 -22.33 -11.21
C GLY A 276 1.14 -21.32 -11.29
N ASP A 277 0.86 -20.08 -11.67
CA ASP A 277 1.84 -19.04 -12.01
C ASP A 277 1.54 -17.70 -11.33
N ALA A 278 1.09 -17.74 -10.06
CA ALA A 278 0.65 -16.57 -9.29
C ALA A 278 1.70 -15.44 -9.22
N GLU A 279 2.99 -15.79 -9.26
CA GLU A 279 4.12 -14.87 -9.24
C GLU A 279 4.26 -14.04 -10.52
N ARG A 280 3.53 -14.37 -11.57
CA ARG A 280 3.50 -13.67 -12.87
C ARG A 280 2.16 -13.04 -13.18
N ARG A 281 1.24 -12.98 -12.20
CA ARG A 281 -0.11 -12.41 -12.37
C ARG A 281 -0.19 -11.01 -11.77
N VAL A 282 -0.98 -10.16 -12.43
CA VAL A 282 -1.30 -8.81 -11.91
C VAL A 282 -2.25 -8.92 -10.73
N TYR A 283 -3.31 -9.72 -10.88
CA TYR A 283 -4.38 -9.86 -9.89
C TYR A 283 -4.30 -11.19 -9.16
N TRP A 284 -4.42 -11.12 -7.84
CA TRP A 284 -4.61 -12.29 -7.01
C TRP A 284 -6.03 -12.81 -7.16
N ASP A 285 -7.05 -12.00 -6.86
CA ASP A 285 -8.46 -12.36 -7.02
C ASP A 285 -9.20 -11.37 -7.93
N GLU A 286 -10.54 -11.36 -7.90
CA GLU A 286 -11.35 -10.50 -8.76
C GLU A 286 -11.20 -8.99 -8.52
N TYR A 287 -10.65 -8.59 -7.38
CA TYR A 287 -10.52 -7.20 -6.97
C TYR A 287 -9.07 -6.80 -6.69
N HIS A 288 -8.29 -7.73 -6.16
CA HIS A 288 -7.05 -7.41 -5.47
C HIS A 288 -5.80 -7.82 -6.25
N PRO A 289 -4.75 -6.98 -6.23
CA PRO A 289 -3.49 -7.27 -6.87
C PRO A 289 -2.68 -8.36 -6.15
N THR A 290 -1.77 -9.01 -6.88
CA THR A 290 -0.74 -9.88 -6.28
C THR A 290 0.32 -9.06 -5.53
N THR A 291 1.14 -9.74 -4.72
CA THR A 291 2.26 -9.09 -4.02
C THR A 291 3.30 -8.50 -4.99
N LEU A 292 3.48 -9.08 -6.18
CA LEU A 292 4.34 -8.51 -7.22
C LEU A 292 3.79 -7.15 -7.68
N THR A 293 2.49 -7.05 -7.92
CA THR A 293 1.82 -5.78 -8.23
C THR A 293 1.92 -4.80 -7.07
N HIS A 294 1.74 -5.24 -5.82
CA HIS A 294 1.97 -4.39 -4.65
C HIS A 294 3.41 -3.86 -4.56
N SER A 295 4.41 -4.62 -5.01
CA SER A 295 5.80 -4.14 -5.06
C SER A 295 5.98 -3.00 -6.08
N TRP A 296 5.25 -3.03 -7.20
CA TRP A 296 5.24 -1.94 -8.19
C TRP A 296 4.50 -0.70 -7.67
N ILE A 297 3.40 -0.89 -6.94
CA ILE A 297 2.73 0.21 -6.22
C ILE A 297 3.70 0.83 -5.21
N ALA A 298 4.39 0.02 -4.42
CA ALA A 298 5.39 0.49 -3.45
C ALA A 298 6.53 1.25 -4.13
N LYS A 299 7.03 0.76 -5.27
CA LYS A 299 8.02 1.48 -6.08
C LYS A 299 7.50 2.85 -6.51
N ARG A 300 6.25 2.94 -7.00
CA ARG A 300 5.64 4.22 -7.39
C ARG A 300 5.57 5.20 -6.24
N VAL A 301 5.21 4.73 -5.04
CA VAL A 301 5.22 5.53 -3.80
C VAL A 301 6.62 6.01 -3.46
N LEU A 302 7.62 5.11 -3.47
CA LEU A 302 9.01 5.45 -3.15
C LEU A 302 9.62 6.44 -4.15
N ASP A 303 9.30 6.31 -5.44
CA ASP A 303 9.74 7.26 -6.47
C ASP A 303 9.16 8.66 -6.22
N VAL A 304 7.90 8.74 -5.78
CA VAL A 304 7.23 9.99 -5.40
C VAL A 304 7.88 10.58 -4.14
N LEU A 305 8.11 9.79 -3.10
CA LEU A 305 8.79 10.22 -1.87
C LEU A 305 10.25 10.65 -2.08
N SER A 306 10.92 10.12 -3.11
CA SER A 306 12.28 10.50 -3.50
C SER A 306 12.33 11.75 -4.38
N GLY A 307 11.20 12.13 -4.98
CA GLY A 307 11.03 13.37 -5.73
C GLY A 307 11.05 14.61 -4.84
N PRO A 308 10.89 15.81 -5.41
CA PRO A 308 10.70 17.02 -4.62
C PRO A 308 9.40 16.91 -3.83
N PHE A 309 9.56 16.58 -2.54
CA PHE A 309 8.61 16.76 -1.46
C PHE A 309 9.10 17.90 -0.58
#